data_AF-A0A945I7N3-F1
#
_entry.id   AF-A0A945I7N3-F1
#
_cell.length_a   1.000
_cell.length_b   1.000
_cell.length_c   1.000
_cell.angle_alpha   90.00
_cell.angle_beta   90.00
_cell.angle_gamma   90.00
#
_symmetry.space_group_name_H-M   'P 1'
#
loop_
_entity.id
_entity.type
_entity.pdbx_description
1 polymer ?
#
loop_
_entity_poly.entity_id
_entity_poly.type
_entity_poly.pdbx_seq_one_letter_code
_entity_poly.pdbx_strand_id
1 'polypeptide(L)' 'MAKTTGGCLCGNIRYEIEGEPFRMVNCHCDDCRKVTGSAYATNL' A
#
# COMPACT_ATOMS: atom_id res chain seq x y z
N MET A 1 16.06 9.24 9.62
CA MET A 1 15.64 8.07 8.83
C MET A 1 14.16 8.25 8.55
N ALA A 2 13.70 8.20 7.30
CA ALA A 2 12.27 8.34 7.04
C ALA A 2 11.49 7.19 7.69
N LYS A 3 10.32 7.55 8.21
CA LYS A 3 9.41 6.66 8.92
C LYS A 3 8.04 6.82 8.28
N THR A 4 7.56 5.77 7.64
CA THR A 4 6.21 5.74 7.03
C THR A 4 5.31 4.90 7.92
N THR A 5 4.11 5.39 8.23
CA THR A 5 3.13 4.64 9.03
C THR A 5 1.93 4.25 8.20
N GLY A 6 1.29 3.15 8.57
CA GLY A 6 0.08 2.67 7.92
C GLY A 6 -0.76 1.79 8.83
N GLY A 7 -1.86 1.28 8.30
CA GLY A 7 -2.74 0.40 9.04
C GLY A 7 -3.92 -0.09 8.21
N CYS A 8 -4.56 -1.16 8.69
CA CYS A 8 -5.79 -1.65 8.10
C CYS A 8 -6.95 -0.69 8.39
N LEU A 9 -7.91 -0.60 7.46
CA LEU A 9 -9.10 0.24 7.59
C LEU A 9 -10.00 -0.16 8.78
N CYS A 10 -9.88 -1.38 9.29
CA CYS A 10 -10.60 -1.79 10.52
C CYS A 10 -10.09 -1.10 11.78
N GLY A 11 -8.94 -0.42 11.73
CA GLY A 11 -8.33 0.28 12.86
C GLY A 11 -7.51 -0.61 13.81
N ASN A 12 -7.75 -1.93 13.81
CA ASN A 12 -7.11 -2.86 14.76
C ASN A 12 -5.65 -3.20 14.42
N ILE A 13 -5.20 -2.93 13.19
CA ILE A 13 -3.85 -3.27 12.72
C ILE A 13 -3.14 -2.00 12.31
N ARG A 14 -1.99 -1.74 12.93
CA ARG A 14 -1.11 -0.59 12.68
C ARG A 14 0.31 -1.07 12.44
N TYR A 15 1.01 -0.44 11.51
CA TYR A 15 2.40 -0.78 11.20
C TYR A 15 3.23 0.46 10.90
N GLU A 16 4.53 0.28 11.00
CA GLU A 16 5.55 1.29 10.76
C GLU A 16 6.65 0.68 9.89
N ILE A 17 7.11 1.44 8.90
CA ILE A 17 8.13 1.05 7.94
C ILE A 17 9.33 1.97 8.16
N GLU A 18 10.50 1.37 8.32
CA GLU A 18 11.78 2.08 8.43
C GLU A 18 12.51 2.09 7.09
N GLY A 19 13.05 3.26 6.73
CA GLY A 19 13.76 3.44 5.48
C GLY A 19 12.89 4.01 4.37
N GLU A 20 13.53 4.35 3.24
CA GLU A 20 12.84 4.92 2.09
C GLU A 20 12.27 3.81 1.19
N PRO A 21 11.03 3.95 0.70
CA PRO A 21 10.49 3.04 -0.31
C PRO A 21 11.37 3.02 -1.56
N PHE A 22 11.68 1.82 -2.06
CA PHE A 22 12.51 1.69 -3.26
C PHE A 22 11.78 2.17 -4.52
N ARG A 23 10.46 1.93 -4.61
CA ARG A 23 9.58 2.41 -5.68
C ARG A 23 8.17 2.62 -5.16
N MET A 24 7.38 3.37 -5.90
CA MET A 24 5.92 3.37 -5.79
C MET A 24 5.34 3.13 -7.17
N VAL A 25 4.35 2.25 -7.26
CA VAL A 25 3.78 1.81 -8.53
C VAL A 25 2.26 1.73 -8.45
N ASN A 26 1.60 2.24 -9.48
CA ASN A 26 0.19 1.94 -9.73
C ASN A 26 0.10 0.64 -10.53
N CYS A 27 -0.26 -0.45 -9.87
CA CYS A 27 -0.38 -1.77 -10.50
C CYS A 27 -1.76 -1.94 -11.14
N HIS A 28 -1.78 -2.29 -12.42
CA HIS A 28 -2.99 -2.44 -13.23
C HIS A 28 -3.38 -3.90 -13.50
N CYS A 29 -2.73 -4.88 -12.85
CA CYS A 29 -3.08 -6.28 -13.06
C CYS A 29 -4.50 -6.58 -12.56
N ASP A 30 -5.09 -7.65 -13.08
CA ASP A 30 -6.48 -8.01 -12.76
C ASP A 30 -6.68 -8.30 -11.27
N ASP A 31 -5.70 -8.87 -10.58
CA ASP A 31 -5.80 -9.14 -9.15
C ASP A 31 -5.83 -7.84 -8.34
N CYS A 32 -4.96 -6.88 -8.66
CA CYS A 32 -4.97 -5.57 -8.00
C CYS A 32 -6.29 -4.83 -8.23
N ARG A 33 -6.81 -4.86 -9.45
CA ARG A 33 -8.12 -4.27 -9.79
C ARG A 33 -9.26 -4.93 -9.02
N LYS A 34 -9.27 -6.26 -8.92
CA LYS A 34 -10.29 -7.02 -8.19
C LYS A 34 -10.24 -6.76 -6.69
N VAL A 35 -9.04 -6.73 -6.10
CA VAL A 35 -8.86 -6.53 -4.65
C VAL A 35 -9.28 -5.11 -4.23
N THR A 36 -8.96 -4.09 -5.01
CA THR A 36 -9.28 -2.70 -4.67
C THR A 36 -10.63 -2.21 -5.21
N GLY A 37 -11.24 -2.96 -6.14
CA GLY A 37 -12.42 -2.51 -6.88
C GLY A 37 -12.18 -1.26 -7.75
N SER A 38 -10.92 -0.86 -7.92
CA SER A 38 -10.51 0.37 -8.61
C SER A 38 -9.75 0.06 -9.92
N ALA A 39 -9.38 1.09 -10.68
CA ALA A 39 -8.62 0.91 -11.92
C ALA A 39 -7.18 0.40 -11.70
N TYR A 40 -6.65 0.53 -10.48
CA TYR A 40 -5.33 0.05 -10.05
C TYR A 40 -5.26 -0.07 -8.53
N ALA A 41 -4.15 -0.63 -8.03
CA ALA A 41 -3.71 -0.51 -6.64
C ALA A 41 -2.41 0.30 -6.57
N THR A 42 -2.28 1.19 -5.57
CA THR A 42 -1.02 1.90 -5.31
C THR A 42 -0.19 1.08 -4.34
N ASN A 43 0.92 0.54 -4.83
CA ASN A 43 1.83 -0.31 -4.08
C ASN A 43 3.15 0.42 -3.82
N LEU A 44 3.69 0.21 -2.62
CA LEU A 44 5.00 0.66 -2.14
C LEU A 44 6.02 -0.48 -2.25
#